data_AF-A0A699UPY2-F1
#
_entry.id   AF-A0A699UPY2-F1
#
_cell.length_a   1.000
_cell.length_b   1.000
_cell.length_c   1.000
_cell.angle_alpha   90.00
_cell.angle_beta   90.00
_cell.angle_gamma   90.00
#
_symmetry.space_group_name_H-M   'P 1'
#
loop_
_entity.id
_entity.type
_entity.pdbx_description
1 polymer ?
#
loop_
_entity_poly.entity_id
_entity_poly.type
_entity_poly.pdbx_seq_one_letter_code
_entity_poly.pdbx_strand_id
1 'polypeptide(L)'
;MAITAYADAVHADTLDEHFCSKHIDIRHHFIREQVEKGMVELYFVMMDYHLTDIFTKALSRVQFEFLLSRLGMKSMTPKTLKRLQEGE
;
A
#
# COMPACT_ATOMS: atom_id res chain seq x y z
N MET A 1 0.52 5.38 6.88
CA MET A 1 0.14 4.88 5.54
C MET A 1 -1.31 4.49 5.41
N ALA A 2 -1.77 3.46 6.14
CA ALA A 2 -3.21 3.13 6.19
C ALA A 2 -4.06 4.22 6.86
N ILE A 3 -3.45 5.01 7.76
CA ILE A 3 -4.13 6.05 8.55
C ILE A 3 -4.57 7.25 7.69
N THR A 4 -3.80 7.64 6.67
CA THR A 4 -4.13 8.83 5.86
C THR A 4 -5.19 8.54 4.80
N ALA A 5 -5.18 7.34 4.21
CA ALA A 5 -6.21 6.92 3.25
C ALA A 5 -7.59 6.72 3.89
N TYR A 6 -7.65 6.45 5.20
CA TYR A 6 -8.90 6.35 5.95
C TYR A 6 -9.57 7.73 6.15
N ALA A 7 -8.80 8.82 6.27
CA ALA A 7 -9.36 10.15 6.51
C ALA A 7 -10.12 10.70 5.29
N ASP A 8 -9.65 10.42 4.07
CA ASP A 8 -10.28 10.92 2.84
C ASP A 8 -11.56 10.15 2.45
N ALA A 9 -11.75 8.93 2.98
CA ALA A 9 -12.95 8.12 2.75
C ALA A 9 -14.08 8.37 3.77
N VAL A 10 -13.80 9.05 4.89
CA VAL A 10 -14.76 9.29 6.00
C VAL A 10 -15.66 10.52 5.76
N HIS A 11 -15.82 10.97 4.51
CA HIS A 11 -16.86 11.96 4.19
C HIS A 11 -18.22 11.34 3.85
N ALA A 12 -18.33 10.00 3.78
CA ALA A 12 -19.59 9.31 3.53
C ALA A 12 -19.66 7.96 4.27
N ASP A 13 -19.98 8.03 5.57
CA ASP A 13 -20.83 7.10 6.31
C ASP A 13 -20.40 7.02 7.78
N THR A 14 -21.25 7.58 8.63
CA THR A 14 -21.10 7.69 10.09
C THR A 14 -21.20 6.31 10.74
N LEU A 15 -20.13 5.50 10.66
CA LEU A 15 -20.02 4.27 11.44
C LEU A 15 -19.36 4.61 12.79
N ASP A 16 -20.19 4.59 13.83
CA ASP A 16 -19.89 4.75 15.27
C ASP A 16 -18.39 4.92 15.61
N GLU A 17 -17.99 6.17 15.80
CA GLU A 17 -16.59 6.60 16.04
C GLU A 17 -15.92 5.79 17.18
N HIS A 18 -16.72 5.28 18.11
CA HIS A 18 -16.27 4.46 19.23
C HIS A 18 -15.77 3.07 18.82
N PHE A 19 -16.40 2.38 17.87
CA PHE A 19 -15.88 1.08 17.39
C PHE A 19 -14.63 1.25 16.52
N CYS A 20 -14.61 2.28 15.66
CA CYS A 20 -13.47 2.58 14.81
C CYS A 20 -12.23 2.97 15.63
N SER A 21 -12.41 3.78 16.68
CA SER A 21 -11.33 4.16 17.61
C SER A 21 -10.78 2.96 18.38
N LYS A 22 -11.66 2.11 18.92
CA LYS A 22 -11.24 0.88 19.62
C LYS A 22 -10.40 -0.06 18.74
N HIS A 23 -10.77 -0.20 17.48
CA HIS A 23 -9.99 -1.04 16.55
C HIS A 23 -8.58 -0.47 16.32
N ILE A 24 -8.43 0.86 16.31
CA ILE A 24 -7.14 1.53 16.15
C ILE A 24 -6.28 1.31 17.39
N ASP A 25 -6.84 1.51 18.58
CA ASP A 25 -6.14 1.36 19.86
C ASP A 25 -5.59 -0.06 20.06
N ILE A 26 -6.41 -1.08 19.77
CA ILE A 26 -6.02 -2.48 19.88
C ILE A 26 -4.85 -2.80 18.93
N ARG A 27 -4.93 -2.37 17.67
CA ARG A 27 -3.88 -2.60 16.67
C ARG A 27 -2.60 -1.86 17.02
N HIS A 28 -2.71 -0.62 17.49
CA HIS A 28 -1.56 0.17 17.91
C HIS A 28 -0.83 -0.49 19.09
N HIS A 29 -1.57 -0.93 20.12
CA HIS A 29 -0.99 -1.62 21.26
C HIS A 29 -0.26 -2.91 20.84
N PHE A 30 -0.89 -3.71 19.98
CA PHE A 30 -0.29 -4.94 19.46
C PHE A 30 1.01 -4.68 18.70
N ILE A 31 1.02 -3.74 17.76
CA ILE A 31 2.22 -3.42 16.96
C ILE A 31 3.36 -2.95 17.88
N ARG A 32 3.06 -2.08 18.85
CA ARG A 32 4.06 -1.60 19.82
C ARG A 32 4.66 -2.75 20.62
N GLU A 33 3.84 -3.68 21.10
CA GLU A 33 4.31 -4.86 21.84
C GLU A 33 5.22 -5.75 20.98
N GLN A 34 4.90 -5.96 19.70
CA GLN A 34 5.75 -6.75 18.80
C GLN A 34 7.11 -6.07 18.54
N VAL A 35 7.13 -4.74 18.47
CA VAL A 35 8.38 -3.96 18.31
C VAL A 35 9.21 -3.99 19.59
N GLU A 36 8.60 -3.83 20.75
CA GLU A 36 9.29 -3.94 22.05
C GLU A 36 9.90 -5.34 22.26
N LYS A 37 9.23 -6.38 21.77
CA LYS A 37 9.75 -7.76 21.77
C LYS A 37 10.84 -8.01 20.71
N GLY A 38 11.14 -7.03 19.85
CA GLY A 38 12.10 -7.17 18.75
C GLY A 38 11.63 -8.12 17.64
N MET A 39 10.35 -8.49 17.61
CA MET A 39 9.79 -9.38 16.58
C MET A 39 9.59 -8.66 15.24
N VAL A 40 9.45 -7.33 15.27
CA VAL A 40 9.22 -6.48 14.10
C VAL A 40 10.01 -5.19 14.26
N GLU A 41 10.67 -4.75 13.19
CA GLU A 41 11.28 -3.44 13.09
C GLU A 41 10.43 -2.51 12.23
N LEU A 42 10.21 -1.28 12.68
CA LEU A 42 9.43 -0.28 11.96
C LEU A 42 10.36 0.70 11.24
N TYR A 43 10.16 0.85 9.94
CA TYR A 43 10.85 1.83 9.11
C TYR A 43 9.84 2.83 8.54
N PHE A 44 10.11 4.13 8.72
CA PHE A 44 9.32 5.17 8.08
C PHE A 44 9.71 5.26 6.60
N VAL A 45 8.74 5.06 5.71
CA VAL A 45 8.90 5.27 4.27
C VAL A 45 8.10 6.51 3.88
N MET A 46 8.66 7.35 3.02
CA MET A 46 7.97 8.55 2.52
C MET A 46 6.72 8.19 1.72
N MET A 47 5.65 8.99 1.90
CA MET A 47 4.31 8.79 1.31
C MET A 47 4.32 8.65 -0.22
N ASP A 48 5.22 9.35 -0.91
CA ASP A 48 5.27 9.37 -2.37
C ASP A 48 5.95 8.13 -2.98
N TYR A 49 6.47 7.23 -2.15
CA TYR A 49 7.25 6.06 -2.57
C TYR A 49 6.66 4.74 -2.10
N HIS A 50 5.44 4.75 -1.61
CA HIS A 50 4.81 3.53 -1.14
C HIS A 50 4.32 2.69 -2.32
N LEU A 51 5.16 1.75 -2.75
CA LEU A 51 4.83 0.78 -3.81
C LEU A 51 3.51 0.04 -3.56
N THR A 52 3.07 -0.08 -2.30
CA THR A 52 1.79 -0.67 -1.91
C THR A 52 0.58 0.11 -2.43
N ASP A 53 0.73 1.40 -2.72
CA ASP A 53 -0.36 2.24 -3.22
C ASP A 53 -0.89 1.77 -4.58
N ILE A 54 -0.07 1.05 -5.36
CA ILE A 54 -0.49 0.36 -6.58
C ILE A 54 -1.68 -0.58 -6.31
N PHE A 55 -1.71 -1.22 -5.14
CA PHE A 55 -2.71 -2.24 -4.79
C PHE A 55 -3.88 -1.72 -3.95
N THR A 56 -3.73 -0.55 -3.31
CA THR A 56 -4.69 -0.07 -2.32
C THR A 56 -5.39 1.23 -2.72
N LYS A 57 -4.89 1.95 -3.73
CA LYS A 57 -5.42 3.25 -4.14
C LYS A 57 -5.77 3.27 -5.63
N ALA A 58 -6.76 4.09 -5.97
CA ALA A 58 -6.99 4.51 -7.34
C ALA A 58 -5.99 5.62 -7.68
N LEU A 59 -4.91 5.27 -8.39
CA LEU A 59 -3.85 6.20 -8.76
C LEU A 59 -4.10 6.85 -10.12
N SER A 60 -3.63 8.09 -10.29
CA SER A 60 -3.52 8.68 -11.62
C SER A 60 -2.51 7.89 -12.46
N ARG A 61 -2.70 7.88 -13.78
CA ARG A 61 -1.82 7.14 -14.70
C ARG A 61 -0.34 7.47 -14.50
N VAL A 62 -0.01 8.75 -14.30
CA VAL A 62 1.38 9.21 -14.11
C VAL A 62 1.98 8.63 -12.83
N GLN A 63 1.24 8.64 -11.71
CA GLN A 63 1.71 8.06 -10.45
C GLN A 63 1.84 6.54 -10.54
N PHE A 64 0.89 5.88 -11.21
CA PHE A 64 0.93 4.44 -11.41
C PHE A 64 2.16 4.01 -12.25
N GLU A 65 2.43 4.68 -13.36
CA GLU A 65 3.62 4.42 -14.20
C GLU A 65 4.93 4.68 -13.43
N PHE A 66 4.97 5.74 -12.61
CA PHE A 66 6.11 6.02 -11.74
C PHE A 66 6.37 4.88 -10.73
N LEU A 67 5.34 4.42 -10.02
CA LEU A 67 5.49 3.34 -9.04
C LEU A 67 5.81 1.99 -9.72
N LEU A 68 5.23 1.70 -10.88
CA LEU A 68 5.57 0.50 -11.67
C LEU A 68 7.05 0.46 -12.05
N SER A 69 7.62 1.59 -12.46
CA SER A 69 9.04 1.68 -12.79
C SER A 69 9.94 1.35 -11.59
N ARG A 70 9.54 1.78 -10.39
CA ARG A 70 10.25 1.47 -9.14
C ARG A 70 10.08 0.02 -8.69
N LEU A 71 8.97 -0.63 -9.06
CA LEU A 71 8.75 -2.05 -8.82
C LEU A 71 9.62 -2.93 -9.75
N GLY A 72 10.33 -2.34 -10.71
CA GLY A 72 11.13 -3.08 -11.70
C GLY A 72 10.29 -3.73 -12.80
N MET A 73 9.01 -3.34 -12.91
CA MET A 73 8.14 -3.83 -13.97
C MET A 73 8.45 -3.11 -15.29
N LYS A 74 8.65 -3.89 -16.35
CA LYS A 74 8.92 -3.37 -17.70
C LYS A 74 7.71 -3.60 -18.60
N SER A 75 7.29 -2.56 -19.32
CA SER A 75 6.26 -2.71 -20.36
C SER A 75 6.81 -3.57 -21.50
N MET A 76 6.10 -4.65 -21.81
CA MET A 76 6.46 -5.56 -22.90
C MET A 76 5.44 -5.44 -24.01
N THR A 77 5.89 -5.43 -25.26
CA THR A 77 4.96 -5.50 -26.39
C THR A 77 4.39 -6.91 -26.51
N PRO A 78 3.17 -7.09 -27.03
CA PRO A 78 2.59 -8.42 -27.24
C PRO A 78 3.49 -9.33 -28.08
N LYS A 79 4.25 -8.77 -29.01
CA LYS A 79 5.23 -9.50 -29.84
C LYS A 79 6.39 -10.03 -28.99
N THR A 80 6.94 -9.20 -28.10
CA THR A 80 8.03 -9.61 -27.18
C THR A 80 7.54 -10.65 -26.17
N LEU A 81 6.30 -10.54 -25.71
CA LEU A 81 5.68 -11.51 -24.80
C LEU A 81 5.55 -12.89 -25.45
N LYS A 82 5.03 -12.96 -26.69
CA LYS A 82 4.92 -14.23 -27.43
C LYS A 82 6.28 -14.90 -27.62
N ARG A 83 7.32 -14.13 -27.96
CA ARG A 83 8.70 -14.62 -28.13
C ARG A 83 9.36 -15.14 -26.85
N LEU A 84 8.82 -14.83 -25.67
CA LEU A 84 9.30 -15.39 -24.40
C LEU A 84 8.49 -16.60 -23.94
N GLN A 85 7.24 -16.72 -24.38
CA GLN A 85 6.37 -17.87 -24.09
C GLN A 85 6.68 -19.04 -25.05
N GLU A 86 7.01 -18.71 -26.29
CA GLU A 86 7.59 -19.60 -27.28
C GLU A 86 9.09 -19.66 -26.98
N GLY A 87 9.49 -20.51 -26.02
CA GLY A 87 10.89 -20.78 -25.75
C GLY A 87 11.63 -21.16 -27.03
N GLU A 88 12.88 -20.70 -27.15
CA GLU A 88 13.81 -21.10 -28.21
C GLU A 88 13.89 -22.63 -28.39
#